data_AF-A0A2V7V0H3-F1
#
_entry.id   AF-A0A2V7V0H3-F1
#
_cell.length_a   1.000
_cell.length_b   1.000
_cell.length_c   1.000
_cell.angle_alpha   90.00
_cell.angle_beta   90.00
_cell.angle_gamma   90.00
#
_symmetry.space_group_name_H-M   'P 1'
#
loop_
_entity.id
_entity.type
_entity.pdbx_description
1 polymer ?
#
loop_
_entity_poly.entity_id
_entity_poly.type
_entity_poly.pdbx_seq_one_letter_code
_entity_poly.pdbx_strand_id
1 'polypeptide(L)'
;MIIQVSRMEGWKGHRVHLRALKLLVDLPDWVCLLAGGAQRAGEGRYLEGLELMAHDLGLADRVRFLGHRSDVRQLLAASDVYCQPNEEPEPFGIALVEALWAGRPVVTSALGGAAEIVDGSCGILAPPG
;
A
#
# COMPACT_ATOMS: atom_id res chain seq x y z
N MET A 1 11.51 -0.85 4.93
CA MET A 1 10.11 -1.13 5.27
C MET A 1 9.19 -0.34 4.36
N ILE A 2 8.38 -1.06 3.58
CA ILE A 2 7.34 -0.51 2.71
C ILE A 2 6.02 -0.56 3.48
N ILE A 3 5.15 0.44 3.32
CA ILE A 3 3.81 0.42 3.93
C ILE A 3 2.73 0.85 2.94
N GLN A 4 1.58 0.17 3.02
CA GLN A 4 0.32 0.62 2.44
C GLN A 4 -0.69 0.79 3.58
N VAL A 5 -1.35 1.95 3.63
CA VAL A 5 -2.42 2.23 4.60
C VAL A 5 -3.71 2.50 3.86
N SER A 6 -4.66 1.56 3.89
CA SER A 6 -5.95 1.72 3.22
C SER A 6 -7.01 0.75 3.72
N ARG A 7 -8.26 0.95 3.28
CA ARG A 7 -9.33 -0.02 3.49
C ARG A 7 -9.13 -1.25 2.61
N MET A 8 -9.66 -2.39 3.03
CA MET A 8 -9.57 -3.67 2.30
C MET A 8 -10.56 -3.71 1.12
N GLU A 9 -10.27 -2.89 0.11
CA GLU A 9 -11.06 -2.73 -1.10
C GLU A 9 -10.18 -2.96 -2.34
N GLY A 10 -10.77 -3.51 -3.40
CA GLY A 10 -10.06 -3.91 -4.63
C GLY A 10 -9.29 -2.76 -5.27
N TRP A 11 -9.97 -1.64 -5.46
CA TRP A 11 -9.45 -0.45 -6.12
C TRP A 11 -8.26 0.22 -5.41
N LYS A 12 -7.98 -0.16 -4.15
CA LYS A 12 -6.81 0.29 -3.39
C LYS A 12 -5.49 -0.39 -3.82
N GLY A 13 -5.54 -1.32 -4.77
CA GLY A 13 -4.34 -1.81 -5.45
C GLY A 13 -3.48 -2.80 -4.67
N HIS A 14 -3.99 -3.39 -3.57
CA HIS A 14 -3.23 -4.39 -2.80
C HIS A 14 -2.72 -5.54 -3.68
N ARG A 15 -3.52 -5.97 -4.66
CA ARG A 15 -3.13 -7.05 -5.58
C ARG A 15 -1.99 -6.64 -6.51
N VAL A 16 -2.04 -5.41 -7.05
CA VAL A 16 -0.95 -4.82 -7.83
C VAL A 16 0.31 -4.72 -6.98
N HIS A 17 0.17 -4.23 -5.75
CA HIS A 17 1.28 -4.10 -4.82
C HIS A 17 1.96 -5.45 -4.52
N LEU A 18 1.20 -6.50 -4.23
CA LEU A 18 1.74 -7.84 -4.03
C LEU A 18 2.49 -8.37 -5.26
N ARG A 19 1.96 -8.16 -6.47
CA ARG A 19 2.64 -8.53 -7.72
C ARG A 19 3.94 -7.75 -7.91
N ALA A 20 3.95 -6.46 -7.62
CA ALA A 20 5.16 -5.64 -7.69
C ALA A 20 6.21 -6.11 -6.66
N LEU A 21 5.81 -6.41 -5.43
CA LEU A 21 6.70 -6.93 -4.39
C LEU A 21 7.33 -8.28 -4.76
N LYS A 22 6.63 -9.11 -5.53
CA LYS A 22 7.21 -10.37 -6.07
C LYS A 22 8.47 -10.10 -6.91
N LEU A 23 8.51 -9.00 -7.65
CA LEU A 23 9.67 -8.62 -8.46
C LEU A 23 10.89 -8.24 -7.61
N LEU A 24 10.69 -7.96 -6.33
CA LEU A 24 11.72 -7.57 -5.38
C LEU A 24 12.21 -8.73 -4.51
N VAL A 25 11.75 -9.96 -4.73
CA VAL A 25 12.03 -11.10 -3.83
C VAL A 25 13.52 -11.39 -3.65
N ASP A 26 14.31 -11.16 -4.72
CA ASP A 26 15.77 -11.38 -4.72
C ASP A 26 16.54 -10.22 -4.05
N LEU A 27 15.86 -9.11 -3.74
CA LEU A 27 16.46 -8.02 -2.98
C LEU A 27 16.45 -8.35 -1.48
N PRO A 28 17.57 -8.12 -0.78
CA PRO A 28 17.64 -8.29 0.66
C PRO A 28 16.83 -7.19 1.39
N ASP A 29 16.58 -7.42 2.68
CA ASP A 29 16.25 -6.39 3.67
C ASP A 29 15.00 -5.52 3.39
N TRP A 30 13.91 -6.16 2.97
CA TRP A 30 12.61 -5.50 2.93
C TRP A 30 11.49 -6.34 3.52
N VAL A 31 10.55 -5.61 4.15
CA VAL A 31 9.24 -6.10 4.58
C VAL A 31 8.20 -5.09 4.14
N CYS A 32 7.00 -5.56 3.83
CA CYS A 32 5.84 -4.75 3.53
C CYS A 32 4.78 -4.87 4.63
N LEU A 33 4.30 -3.74 5.13
CA LEU A 33 3.19 -3.68 6.07
C LEU A 33 1.93 -3.27 5.31
N LEU A 34 0.88 -4.10 5.39
CA LEU A 34 -0.45 -3.76 4.91
C LEU A 34 -1.30 -3.41 6.13
N ALA A 35 -1.45 -2.10 6.38
CA ALA A 35 -2.23 -1.55 7.48
C ALA A 35 -3.64 -1.22 6.98
N GLY A 36 -4.58 -2.06 7.36
CA GLY A 36 -5.94 -2.10 6.85
C GLY A 36 -6.55 -3.41 7.28
N GLY A 37 -7.80 -3.40 7.70
CA GLY A 37 -8.50 -4.61 8.13
C GLY A 37 -9.91 -4.59 7.59
N ALA A 38 -10.54 -5.77 7.54
CA ALA A 38 -11.95 -5.88 7.20
C ALA A 38 -12.80 -5.19 8.29
N GLN A 39 -13.50 -4.12 7.89
CA GLN A 39 -14.39 -3.33 8.72
C GLN A 39 -15.84 -3.37 8.22
N ARG A 40 -16.05 -3.79 6.95
CA ARG A 40 -17.35 -3.92 6.31
C ARG A 40 -17.56 -5.34 5.77
N ALA A 41 -18.83 -5.68 5.54
CA ALA A 41 -19.21 -6.92 4.87
C ALA A 41 -18.52 -7.01 3.49
N GLY A 42 -17.93 -8.17 3.21
CA GLY A 42 -17.20 -8.43 1.96
C GLY A 42 -15.70 -8.17 2.01
N GLU A 43 -15.22 -7.29 2.90
CA GLU A 43 -13.79 -6.98 3.02
C GLU A 43 -12.97 -8.15 3.58
N GLY A 44 -13.59 -9.02 4.40
CA GLY A 44 -12.93 -10.21 4.94
C GLY A 44 -12.50 -11.20 3.86
N ARG A 45 -13.38 -11.51 2.90
CA ARG A 45 -13.05 -12.39 1.76
C ARG A 45 -11.96 -11.79 0.86
N TYR A 46 -11.95 -10.47 0.73
CA TYR A 46 -10.89 -9.80 -0.01
C TYR A 46 -9.54 -9.92 0.70
N LEU A 47 -9.50 -9.69 2.02
CA LEU A 47 -8.31 -9.89 2.84
C LEU A 47 -7.80 -11.33 2.79
N GLU A 48 -8.65 -12.33 2.98
CA GLU A 48 -8.30 -13.75 2.85
C GLU A 48 -7.68 -14.06 1.47
N GLY A 49 -8.25 -13.49 0.40
CA GLY A 49 -7.70 -13.62 -0.95
C GLY A 49 -6.32 -12.98 -1.11
N LEU A 50 -6.04 -11.87 -0.41
CA LEU A 50 -4.71 -11.24 -0.41
C LEU A 50 -3.68 -12.07 0.37
N GLU A 51 -4.07 -12.65 1.50
CA GLU A 51 -3.21 -13.52 2.31
C GLU A 51 -2.80 -14.78 1.52
N LEU A 52 -3.78 -15.43 0.86
CA LEU A 52 -3.52 -16.55 -0.05
C LEU A 52 -2.58 -16.14 -1.20
N MET A 53 -2.84 -14.99 -1.82
CA MET A 53 -1.99 -14.48 -2.91
C MET A 53 -0.56 -14.20 -2.45
N ALA A 54 -0.37 -13.63 -1.25
CA ALA A 54 0.95 -13.41 -0.69
C ALA A 54 1.69 -14.73 -0.44
N HIS A 55 0.99 -15.76 0.03
CA HIS A 55 1.54 -17.11 0.17
C HIS A 55 1.96 -17.70 -1.19
N ASP A 56 1.09 -17.67 -2.19
CA ASP A 56 1.34 -18.24 -3.52
C ASP A 56 2.48 -17.53 -4.26
N LEU A 57 2.68 -16.24 -4.00
CA LEU A 57 3.82 -15.49 -4.51
C LEU A 57 5.13 -15.77 -3.74
N GLY A 58 5.08 -16.51 -2.64
CA GLY A 58 6.25 -16.76 -1.77
C GLY A 58 6.66 -15.53 -0.97
N LEU A 59 5.69 -14.70 -0.58
CA LEU A 59 5.89 -13.44 0.15
C LEU A 59 5.43 -13.51 1.62
N ALA A 60 4.98 -14.68 2.09
CA ALA A 60 4.40 -14.86 3.42
C ALA A 60 5.29 -14.35 4.57
N ASP A 61 6.61 -14.52 4.46
CA ASP A 61 7.55 -14.08 5.51
C ASP A 61 7.89 -12.57 5.44
N ARG A 62 7.52 -11.90 4.34
CA ARG A 62 7.89 -10.52 4.06
C ARG A 62 6.71 -9.55 4.08
N VAL A 63 5.49 -10.02 3.86
CA VAL A 63 4.28 -9.21 3.90
C VAL A 63 3.53 -9.46 5.20
N ARG A 64 3.28 -8.39 5.96
CA ARG A 64 2.54 -8.45 7.23
C ARG A 64 1.22 -7.72 7.12
N PHE A 65 0.13 -8.46 7.28
CA PHE A 65 -1.22 -7.90 7.37
C PHE A 65 -1.48 -7.48 8.81
N LEU A 66 -1.59 -6.18 9.05
CA LEU A 66 -1.67 -5.62 10.43
C LEU A 66 -3.10 -5.45 10.94
N GLY A 67 -4.09 -5.67 10.07
CA GLY A 67 -5.49 -5.38 10.37
C GLY A 67 -5.76 -3.89 10.54
N HIS A 68 -6.87 -3.56 11.21
CA HIS A 68 -7.21 -2.18 11.53
C HIS A 68 -6.23 -1.61 12.57
N ARG A 69 -5.75 -0.38 12.34
CA ARG A 69 -4.74 0.29 13.17
C ARG A 69 -5.20 1.71 13.53
N SER A 70 -4.98 2.10 14.78
CA SER A 70 -5.18 3.48 15.27
C SER A 70 -3.87 4.28 15.35
N ASP A 71 -2.73 3.61 15.23
CA ASP A 71 -1.37 4.13 15.30
C ASP A 71 -0.73 4.35 13.92
N VAL A 72 -1.57 4.67 12.91
CA VAL A 72 -1.15 4.88 11.52
C VAL A 72 0.00 5.88 11.41
N ARG A 73 -0.06 6.98 12.16
CA ARG A 73 1.00 8.00 12.16
C ARG A 73 2.35 7.43 12.57
N GLN A 74 2.38 6.61 13.61
CA GLN A 74 3.60 5.97 14.10
C GLN A 74 4.14 4.97 13.07
N LEU A 75 3.25 4.19 12.45
CA LEU A 75 3.60 3.25 11.39
C LEU A 75 4.21 3.96 10.16
N LEU A 76 3.60 5.07 9.73
CA LEU A 76 4.12 5.89 8.64
C LEU A 76 5.50 6.47 8.99
N ALA A 77 5.65 7.06 10.18
CA ALA A 77 6.94 7.63 10.61
C ALA A 77 8.07 6.59 10.73
N ALA A 78 7.73 5.34 11.05
CA ALA A 78 8.69 4.23 11.13
C ALA A 78 9.03 3.62 9.76
N SER A 79 8.25 3.91 8.72
CA SER A 79 8.43 3.36 7.37
C SER A 79 9.48 4.10 6.54
N ASP A 80 9.93 3.47 5.46
CA ASP A 80 10.88 4.07 4.51
C ASP A 80 10.16 4.59 3.26
N VAL A 81 9.12 3.89 2.80
CA VAL A 81 8.36 4.22 1.59
C VAL A 81 6.89 3.91 1.81
N TYR A 82 6.02 4.84 1.40
CA TYR A 82 4.59 4.58 1.28
C TYR A 82 4.26 4.17 -0.15
N CYS A 83 3.61 3.03 -0.34
CA CYS A 83 3.23 2.51 -1.65
C CYS A 83 1.75 2.13 -1.66
N GLN A 84 0.97 2.75 -2.55
CA GLN A 84 -0.43 2.42 -2.76
C GLN A 84 -0.77 2.55 -4.25
N PRO A 85 -0.58 1.50 -5.07
CA PRO A 85 -0.79 1.54 -6.51
C PRO A 85 -2.28 1.39 -6.85
N ASN A 86 -3.07 2.42 -6.55
CA ASN A 86 -4.52 2.45 -6.79
C ASN A 86 -4.88 2.04 -8.22
N GLU A 87 -5.91 1.20 -8.36
CA GLU A 87 -6.42 0.74 -9.67
C GLU A 87 -7.52 1.67 -10.21
N GLU A 88 -8.18 2.43 -9.33
CA GLU A 88 -9.19 3.44 -9.70
C GLU A 88 -8.86 4.82 -9.10
N PRO A 89 -9.40 5.92 -9.66
CA PRO A 89 -9.17 7.26 -9.14
C PRO A 89 -9.56 7.41 -7.67
N GLU A 90 -8.60 7.79 -6.85
CA GLU A 90 -8.86 8.19 -5.47
C GLU A 90 -9.17 9.69 -5.41
N PRO A 91 -10.30 10.11 -4.80
CA PRO A 91 -10.73 11.52 -4.86
C PRO A 91 -9.71 12.50 -4.29
N PHE A 92 -9.06 12.15 -3.18
CA PHE A 92 -8.07 13.02 -2.53
C PHE A 92 -6.82 12.24 -2.08
N GLY A 93 -6.98 11.10 -1.42
CA GLY A 93 -5.84 10.31 -0.95
C GLY A 93 -5.25 10.85 0.34
N ILE A 94 -6.07 10.90 1.39
CA ILE A 94 -5.66 11.35 2.74
C ILE A 94 -4.39 10.61 3.21
N ALA A 95 -4.32 9.30 3.00
CA ALA A 95 -3.17 8.51 3.40
C ALA A 95 -1.88 8.86 2.63
N LEU A 96 -1.98 9.36 1.38
CA LEU A 96 -0.83 9.89 0.64
C LEU A 96 -0.30 11.15 1.33
N VAL A 97 -1.20 12.08 1.69
CA VAL A 97 -0.84 13.33 2.37
C VAL A 97 -0.26 13.05 3.76
N GLU A 98 -0.83 12.10 4.51
CA GLU A 98 -0.29 11.68 5.81
C GLU A 98 1.11 11.08 5.69
N ALA A 99 1.37 10.29 4.65
CA ALA A 99 2.70 9.74 4.37
C ALA A 99 3.70 10.85 4.04
N LEU A 100 3.33 11.79 3.17
CA LEU A 100 4.14 12.96 2.84
C LEU A 100 4.42 13.81 4.08
N TRP A 101 3.43 14.00 4.95
CA TRP A 101 3.60 14.74 6.20
C TRP A 101 4.54 14.03 7.19
N ALA A 102 4.59 12.70 7.17
CA ALA A 102 5.59 11.92 7.88
C ALA A 102 6.98 11.96 7.19
N GLY A 103 7.13 12.71 6.10
CA GLY A 103 8.36 12.82 5.31
C GLY A 103 8.70 11.54 4.56
N ARG A 104 7.70 10.72 4.23
CA ARG A 104 7.89 9.47 3.49
C ARG A 104 7.65 9.69 2.00
N PRO A 105 8.56 9.25 1.11
CA PRO A 105 8.30 9.27 -0.32
C PRO A 105 7.10 8.36 -0.66
N VAL A 106 6.30 8.81 -1.61
CA VAL A 106 5.08 8.11 -2.06
C VAL A 106 5.30 7.48 -3.43
N VAL A 107 4.90 6.22 -3.58
CA VAL A 107 4.78 5.54 -4.88
C VAL A 107 3.32 5.17 -5.09
N THR A 108 2.70 5.70 -6.14
CA THR A 108 1.26 5.48 -6.41
C THR A 108 0.94 5.60 -7.89
N SER A 109 -0.28 5.26 -8.28
CA SER A 109 -0.75 5.36 -9.66
C SER A 109 -1.09 6.81 -10.02
N ALA A 110 -0.83 7.20 -11.26
CA ALA A 110 -1.15 8.51 -11.82
C ALA A 110 -2.67 8.72 -12.05
N LEU A 111 -3.48 8.64 -10.99
CA LEU A 111 -4.95 8.71 -11.02
C LEU A 111 -5.52 9.62 -9.93
N GLY A 112 -6.58 10.34 -10.27
CA GLY A 112 -7.34 11.15 -9.31
C GLY A 112 -6.45 12.15 -8.57
N GLY A 113 -6.74 12.37 -7.28
CA GLY A 113 -6.01 13.32 -6.45
C GLY A 113 -4.52 13.01 -6.30
N ALA A 114 -4.09 11.75 -6.49
CA ALA A 114 -2.67 11.40 -6.44
C ALA A 114 -1.84 12.14 -7.50
N ALA A 115 -2.40 12.35 -8.69
CA ALA A 115 -1.75 13.07 -9.78
C ALA A 115 -1.57 14.58 -9.50
N GLU A 116 -2.32 15.13 -8.55
CA GLU A 116 -2.23 16.52 -8.11
C GLU A 116 -1.33 16.70 -6.88
N ILE A 117 -1.13 15.63 -6.10
CA ILE A 117 -0.41 15.65 -4.80
C ILE A 117 1.05 15.21 -4.94
N VAL A 118 1.33 14.30 -5.87
CA VAL A 118 2.65 13.65 -5.98
C VAL A 118 3.36 14.09 -7.25
N ASP A 119 4.60 14.55 -7.09
CA ASP A 119 5.53 14.85 -8.18
C ASP A 119 6.94 14.35 -7.85
N GLY A 120 7.91 14.62 -8.72
CA GLY A 120 9.29 14.18 -8.56
C GLY A 120 10.04 14.75 -7.34
N SER A 121 9.48 15.73 -6.63
CA SER A 121 10.06 16.24 -5.38
C SER A 121 9.70 15.37 -4.17
N CYS A 122 8.61 14.59 -4.24
CA CYS A 122 8.05 13.90 -3.08
C CYS A 122 7.69 12.43 -3.34
N GLY A 123 7.75 11.96 -4.59
CA GLY A 123 7.41 10.60 -4.92
C GLY A 123 7.52 10.25 -6.40
N ILE A 124 6.89 9.13 -6.76
CA ILE A 124 6.83 8.62 -8.13
C ILE A 124 5.39 8.25 -8.45
N LEU A 125 4.93 8.75 -9.59
CA LEU A 125 3.69 8.32 -10.23
C LEU A 125 3.98 7.23 -11.25
N ALA A 126 3.31 6.09 -11.13
CA ALA A 126 3.36 4.99 -12.09
C ALA A 126 2.06 4.94 -12.94
N PRO A 127 2.10 4.36 -14.14
CA PRO A 127 0.88 3.96 -14.83
C PRO A 127 0.05 2.99 -13.95
N PRO A 128 -1.29 3.05 -14.00
CA PRO A 128 -2.12 2.11 -13.25
C PRO A 128 -1.98 0.67 -13.80
N GLY A 129 -1.92 -0.31 -12.88
CA GLY A 129 -1.97 -1.75 -13.21
C GLY A 129 -0.65 -2.50 -13.07
#